data_AF-A0A5C6FAQ5-F1
#
_entry.id   AF-A0A5C6FAQ5-F1
#
_cell.length_a   1.000
_cell.length_b   1.000
_cell.length_c   1.000
_cell.angle_alpha   90.00
_cell.angle_beta   90.00
_cell.angle_gamma   90.00
#
_symmetry.space_group_name_H-M   'P 1'
#
loop_
_entity.id
_entity.type
_entity.pdbx_description
1 polymer ?
#
loop_
_entity_poly.entity_id
_entity_poly.type
_entity_poly.pdbx_seq_one_letter_code
_entity_poly.pdbx_strand_id
1 'polypeptide(L)'
;MKSPTTNHTEFTFQRLWAGVAVGLICTTWRLWFPTIADSGYPAIAFFPSLAGCPEWILDATSFFIVAALIAIAALGNAAPITRAGWIVVVVGLVVSFALDQHRLQPWAYQLAIYALMFAALDPARLRQWIIPVAASVYIYSAMGKFDFQFAHTVGQDFLAAVARPFGVNLDAIDETMRTRLALIFPATELLAGLALLIPRIRPIAGVIITMMHATLIAILGPWSLDHSLGVLTWNAALMFQTYWWMIRRPIPTNFTDVNGKKQPSTHRSVLTTMVIGLVLIAPLTERWGVWDHWLSWSLYSPHTSRVDIQVHDSATSAMNEDIVSMLEADDDNDGWRTFPLSRWALDSRGVPVYPQSRYQLDLAIEFAKQQGLDRDVRASLQSMSNRWTGTRDRKWLGGLAEMKKAKNY
;
A
#
# COMPACT_ATOMS: atom_id res chain seq x y z
N MET A 1 16.25 -24.23 -32.84
CA MET A 1 16.29 -22.76 -33.02
C MET A 1 15.42 -22.13 -31.94
N LYS A 2 16.00 -21.53 -30.88
CA LYS A 2 15.22 -20.84 -29.83
C LYS A 2 14.73 -19.51 -30.42
N SER A 3 13.44 -19.22 -30.37
CA SER A 3 12.89 -17.91 -30.73
C SER A 3 13.60 -16.81 -29.91
N PRO A 4 14.38 -15.90 -30.52
CA PRO A 4 15.11 -14.86 -29.81
C PRO A 4 14.20 -13.80 -29.17
N THR A 5 12.91 -13.79 -29.50
CA THR A 5 12.02 -12.66 -29.23
C THR A 5 11.42 -12.65 -27.82
N THR A 6 11.38 -13.79 -27.11
CA THR A 6 10.67 -13.86 -25.84
C THR A 6 11.40 -13.12 -24.73
N ASN A 7 12.67 -13.42 -24.49
CA ASN A 7 13.46 -12.87 -23.37
C ASN A 7 13.57 -11.34 -23.39
N HIS A 8 13.58 -10.73 -24.58
CA HIS A 8 13.66 -9.27 -24.70
C HIS A 8 12.48 -8.55 -24.04
N THR A 9 11.30 -9.18 -23.99
CA THR A 9 10.10 -8.54 -23.43
C THR A 9 10.18 -8.45 -21.90
N GLU A 10 10.63 -9.51 -21.21
CA GLU A 10 10.76 -9.48 -19.75
C GLU A 10 11.85 -8.52 -19.30
N PHE A 11 13.02 -8.53 -19.95
CA PHE A 11 14.10 -7.60 -19.60
C PHE A 11 13.67 -6.15 -19.83
N THR A 12 12.94 -5.87 -20.91
CA THR A 12 12.41 -4.52 -21.15
C THR A 12 11.42 -4.11 -20.06
N PHE A 13 10.50 -5.01 -19.66
CA PHE A 13 9.57 -4.72 -18.56
C PHE A 13 10.31 -4.44 -17.25
N GLN A 14 11.30 -5.26 -16.90
CA GLN A 14 12.10 -5.07 -15.68
C GLN A 14 12.79 -3.69 -15.67
N ARG A 15 13.38 -3.27 -16.79
CA ARG A 15 14.02 -1.95 -16.91
C ARG A 15 13.03 -0.81 -16.72
N LEU A 16 11.88 -0.90 -17.39
CA LEU A 16 10.82 0.10 -17.28
C LEU A 16 10.22 0.13 -15.86
N TRP A 17 10.00 -1.03 -15.26
CA TRP A 17 9.51 -1.16 -13.89
C TRP A 17 10.50 -0.60 -12.86
N ALA A 18 11.80 -0.80 -13.07
CA ALA A 18 12.83 -0.17 -12.24
C ALA A 18 12.79 1.36 -12.34
N GLY A 19 12.59 1.91 -13.55
CA GLY A 19 12.37 3.35 -13.73
C GLY A 19 11.12 3.87 -13.03
N VAL A 20 10.01 3.13 -13.11
CA VAL A 20 8.76 3.44 -12.38
C VAL A 20 8.99 3.41 -10.86
N ALA A 21 9.73 2.43 -10.35
CA ALA A 21 10.08 2.33 -8.94
C ALA A 21 10.93 3.50 -8.45
N VAL A 22 11.90 3.97 -9.26
CA VAL A 22 12.65 5.21 -8.96
C VAL A 22 11.69 6.40 -8.89
N GLY A 23 10.78 6.53 -9.86
CA GLY A 23 9.75 7.59 -9.84
C GLY A 23 8.91 7.58 -8.56
N LEU A 24 8.45 6.40 -8.13
CA LEU A 24 7.72 6.24 -6.87
C LEU A 24 8.55 6.68 -5.66
N ILE A 25 9.81 6.25 -5.56
CA ILE A 25 10.72 6.67 -4.49
C ILE A 25 10.92 8.18 -4.50
N CYS A 26 11.12 8.81 -5.68
CA CYS A 26 11.26 10.26 -5.80
C CYS A 26 10.00 11.00 -5.33
N THR A 27 8.81 10.55 -5.72
CA THR A 27 7.55 11.19 -5.28
C THR A 27 7.23 10.97 -3.80
N THR A 28 7.91 10.03 -3.16
CA THR A 28 7.74 9.69 -1.73
C THR A 28 9.05 9.83 -0.96
N TRP A 29 9.97 10.69 -1.42
CA TRP A 29 11.36 10.70 -0.97
C TRP A 29 11.52 10.90 0.55
N ARG A 30 10.61 11.65 1.19
CA ARG A 30 10.61 11.89 2.64
C ARG A 30 10.43 10.61 3.48
N LEU A 31 9.77 9.60 2.92
CA LEU A 31 9.68 8.26 3.51
C LEU A 31 11.03 7.52 3.44
N TRP A 32 11.75 7.68 2.33
CA TRP A 32 12.98 6.93 2.03
C TRP A 32 14.24 7.57 2.62
N PHE A 33 14.24 8.87 2.85
CA PHE A 33 15.40 9.59 3.41
C PHE A 33 15.02 10.42 4.64
N PRO A 34 14.60 9.78 5.77
CA PRO A 34 14.25 10.45 7.02
C PRO A 34 15.24 11.53 7.46
N THR A 35 16.55 11.26 7.41
CA THR A 35 17.54 12.20 7.97
C THR A 35 17.68 13.45 7.12
N ILE A 36 17.41 13.34 5.82
CA ILE A 36 17.38 14.48 4.90
C ILE A 36 16.06 15.24 5.02
N ALA A 37 14.96 14.53 5.29
CA ALA A 37 13.63 15.12 5.43
C ALA A 37 13.46 15.90 6.75
N ASP A 38 14.16 15.49 7.81
CA ASP A 38 14.21 16.13 9.14
C ASP A 38 12.83 16.52 9.68
N SER A 39 11.86 15.61 9.55
CA SER A 39 10.45 15.89 9.83
C SER A 39 10.03 15.69 11.29
N GLY A 40 10.93 15.23 12.15
CA GLY A 40 10.60 14.80 13.53
C GLY A 40 9.71 13.55 13.63
N TYR A 41 9.24 13.01 12.50
CA TYR A 41 8.37 11.83 12.46
C TYR A 41 9.18 10.54 12.70
N PRO A 42 8.92 9.80 13.80
CA PRO A 42 9.77 8.69 14.19
C PRO A 42 9.64 7.48 13.25
N ALA A 43 10.74 6.77 13.03
CA ALA A 43 10.70 5.44 12.42
C ALA A 43 10.20 4.42 13.44
N ILE A 44 9.12 3.69 13.10
CA ILE A 44 8.56 2.65 13.95
C ILE A 44 8.99 1.29 13.41
N ALA A 45 9.91 0.64 14.10
CA ALA A 45 10.43 -0.66 13.70
C ALA A 45 9.35 -1.74 13.74
N PHE A 46 9.35 -2.65 12.76
CA PHE A 46 8.43 -3.78 12.72
C PHE A 46 8.70 -4.76 13.88
N PHE A 47 9.97 -4.92 14.25
CA PHE A 47 10.40 -5.75 15.37
C PHE A 47 10.93 -4.87 16.51
N PRO A 48 10.48 -5.07 17.77
CA PRO A 48 10.96 -4.28 18.90
C PRO A 48 12.48 -4.32 19.11
N SER A 49 13.15 -5.41 18.74
CA SER A 49 14.61 -5.55 18.83
C SER A 49 15.38 -4.64 17.89
N LEU A 50 14.72 -4.06 16.89
CA LEU A 50 15.30 -3.11 15.94
C LEU A 50 14.94 -1.66 16.28
N ALA A 51 14.15 -1.43 17.35
CA ALA A 51 13.84 -0.09 17.81
C ALA A 51 15.13 0.63 18.25
N GLY A 52 15.24 1.91 17.90
CA GLY A 52 16.42 2.73 18.20
C GLY A 52 17.60 2.52 17.24
N CYS A 53 17.41 1.76 16.15
CA CYS A 53 18.37 1.74 15.06
C CYS A 53 18.58 3.16 14.49
N PRO A 54 19.83 3.63 14.32
CA PRO A 54 20.07 4.97 13.78
C PRO A 54 19.42 5.20 12.41
N GLU A 55 18.74 6.33 12.24
CA GLU A 55 18.01 6.64 11.01
C GLU A 55 18.90 6.72 9.76
N TRP A 56 20.20 7.02 9.90
CA TRP A 56 21.12 7.02 8.75
C TRP A 56 21.22 5.64 8.06
N ILE A 57 20.93 4.54 8.76
CA ILE A 57 20.89 3.19 8.18
C ILE A 57 19.72 3.05 7.20
N LEU A 58 18.58 3.70 7.49
CA LEU A 58 17.44 3.76 6.59
C LEU A 58 17.79 4.52 5.30
N ASP A 59 18.51 5.63 5.40
CA ASP A 59 18.96 6.43 4.26
C ASP A 59 19.99 5.69 3.40
N ALA A 60 20.97 5.05 4.04
CA ALA A 60 21.96 4.22 3.37
C ALA A 60 21.30 3.06 2.62
N THR A 61 20.33 2.39 3.24
CA THR A 61 19.57 1.30 2.61
C THR A 61 18.79 1.81 1.40
N SER A 62 18.10 2.95 1.52
CA SER A 62 17.40 3.60 0.40
C SER A 62 18.34 3.97 -0.74
N PHE A 63 19.52 4.50 -0.43
CA PHE A 63 20.52 4.82 -1.44
C PHE A 63 20.93 3.60 -2.26
N PHE A 64 21.21 2.46 -1.61
CA PHE A 64 21.56 1.23 -2.33
C PHE A 64 20.41 0.69 -3.17
N ILE A 65 19.17 0.77 -2.69
CA ILE A 65 17.98 0.40 -3.48
C ILE A 65 17.88 1.27 -4.73
N VAL A 66 17.96 2.59 -4.58
CA VAL A 66 17.86 3.54 -5.71
C VAL A 66 19.00 3.33 -6.71
N ALA A 67 20.24 3.19 -6.24
CA ALA A 67 21.39 2.92 -7.10
C ALA A 67 21.22 1.61 -7.90
N ALA A 68 20.73 0.55 -7.25
CA ALA A 68 20.43 -0.71 -7.93
C ALA A 68 19.32 -0.57 -8.98
N LEU A 69 18.23 0.15 -8.67
CA LEU A 69 17.15 0.39 -9.62
C LEU A 69 17.61 1.21 -10.84
N ILE A 70 18.41 2.26 -10.63
CA ILE A 70 19.00 3.07 -11.71
C ILE A 70 19.91 2.20 -12.58
N ALA A 71 20.77 1.39 -11.97
CA ALA A 71 21.65 0.47 -12.70
C ALA A 71 20.84 -0.54 -13.54
N ILE A 72 19.75 -1.08 -13.00
CA ILE A 72 18.85 -1.97 -13.75
C ILE A 72 18.21 -1.21 -14.93
N ALA A 73 17.65 -0.02 -14.70
CA ALA A 73 16.97 0.75 -15.74
C ALA A 73 17.93 1.11 -16.90
N ALA A 74 19.15 1.57 -16.57
CA ALA A 74 20.15 2.00 -17.53
C ALA A 74 20.87 0.84 -18.23
N LEU A 75 21.28 -0.19 -17.48
CA LEU A 75 22.23 -1.22 -17.93
C LEU A 75 21.60 -2.62 -18.10
N GLY A 76 20.29 -2.76 -17.89
CA GLY A 76 19.58 -4.05 -17.70
C GLY A 76 19.51 -5.02 -18.88
N ASN A 77 20.45 -4.95 -19.84
CA ASN A 77 20.57 -5.93 -20.93
C ASN A 77 21.44 -7.14 -20.53
N ALA A 78 22.23 -7.04 -19.44
CA ALA A 78 23.07 -8.12 -18.95
C ALA A 78 22.39 -8.88 -17.78
N ALA A 79 21.95 -10.11 -18.05
CA ALA A 79 21.19 -10.93 -17.08
C ALA A 79 21.83 -11.07 -15.68
N PRO A 80 23.16 -11.24 -15.52
CA PRO A 80 23.77 -11.34 -14.19
C PRO A 80 23.66 -10.03 -13.39
N ILE A 81 23.87 -8.89 -14.04
CA ILE A 81 23.82 -7.56 -13.42
C ILE A 81 22.38 -7.25 -12.98
N THR A 82 21.42 -7.48 -13.86
CA THR A 82 19.99 -7.29 -13.55
C THR A 82 19.56 -8.14 -12.37
N ARG A 83 19.98 -9.41 -12.33
CA ARG A 83 19.65 -10.32 -11.23
C ARG A 83 20.25 -9.87 -9.90
N ALA A 84 21.53 -9.51 -9.89
CA ALA A 84 22.19 -9.01 -8.68
C ALA A 84 21.53 -7.72 -8.18
N GLY A 85 21.18 -6.80 -9.08
CA GLY A 85 20.43 -5.60 -8.74
C GLY A 85 19.09 -5.90 -8.07
N TRP A 86 18.30 -6.83 -8.61
CA TRP A 86 17.03 -7.20 -7.98
C TRP A 86 17.20 -7.87 -6.61
N ILE A 87 18.29 -8.63 -6.39
CA ILE A 87 18.62 -9.17 -5.06
C ILE A 87 18.90 -8.04 -4.08
N VAL A 88 19.69 -7.03 -4.47
CA VAL A 88 19.95 -5.84 -3.63
C VAL A 88 18.65 -5.12 -3.29
N VAL A 89 17.74 -4.96 -4.26
CA VAL A 89 16.42 -4.35 -4.04
C VAL A 89 15.59 -5.16 -3.04
N VAL A 90 15.49 -6.48 -3.18
CA VAL A 90 14.73 -7.33 -2.23
C VAL A 90 15.30 -7.23 -0.83
N VAL A 91 16.62 -7.41 -0.67
CA VAL A 91 17.26 -7.37 0.65
C VAL A 91 17.12 -5.99 1.28
N GLY A 92 17.36 -4.93 0.51
CA GLY A 92 17.22 -3.55 0.97
C GLY A 92 15.79 -3.23 1.40
N LEU A 93 14.78 -3.67 0.65
CA LEU A 93 13.38 -3.47 1.01
C LEU A 93 13.02 -4.24 2.28
N VAL A 94 13.43 -5.50 2.42
CA VAL A 94 13.18 -6.29 3.64
C VAL A 94 13.82 -5.63 4.87
N VAL A 95 15.06 -5.16 4.76
CA VAL A 95 15.72 -4.40 5.84
C VAL A 95 14.96 -3.11 6.14
N SER A 96 14.58 -2.35 5.11
CA SER A 96 13.82 -1.11 5.25
C SER A 96 12.49 -1.34 5.96
N PHE A 97 11.75 -2.39 5.61
CA PHE A 97 10.48 -2.74 6.24
C PHE A 97 10.64 -3.16 7.70
N ALA A 98 11.74 -3.85 8.02
CA ALA A 98 12.03 -4.27 9.40
C ALA A 98 12.38 -3.08 10.30
N LEU A 99 13.11 -2.10 9.77
CA LEU A 99 13.55 -0.91 10.49
C LEU A 99 12.48 0.19 10.57
N ASP A 100 11.61 0.29 9.56
CA ASP A 100 10.51 1.24 9.52
C ASP A 100 9.29 0.62 8.82
N GLN A 101 8.32 0.19 9.62
CA GLN A 101 7.08 -0.40 9.17
C GLN A 101 6.28 0.56 8.27
N HIS A 102 6.46 1.88 8.38
CA HIS A 102 5.78 2.84 7.51
C HIS A 102 6.18 2.70 6.04
N ARG A 103 7.36 2.11 5.77
CA ARG A 103 7.85 1.81 4.41
C ARG A 103 7.12 0.65 3.75
N LEU A 104 6.34 -0.15 4.47
CA LEU A 104 5.46 -1.19 3.92
C LEU A 104 4.22 -0.60 3.21
N GLN A 105 4.42 0.44 2.42
CA GLN A 105 3.40 0.98 1.53
C GLN A 105 3.04 -0.05 0.44
N PRO A 106 1.81 -0.05 -0.08
CA PRO A 106 1.37 -1.05 -1.06
C PRO A 106 2.28 -1.19 -2.29
N TRP A 107 2.76 -0.07 -2.83
CA TRP A 107 3.66 -0.07 -3.98
C TRP A 107 5.06 -0.62 -3.66
N ALA A 108 5.57 -0.37 -2.45
CA ALA A 108 6.85 -0.91 -2.00
C ALA A 108 6.76 -2.42 -1.76
N TYR A 109 5.65 -2.88 -1.20
CA TYR A 109 5.38 -4.32 -1.05
C TYR A 109 5.26 -5.02 -2.41
N GLN A 110 4.53 -4.44 -3.36
CA GLN A 110 4.45 -4.95 -4.73
C GLN A 110 5.83 -4.98 -5.41
N LEU A 111 6.65 -3.93 -5.22
CA LEU A 111 8.02 -3.89 -5.72
C LEU A 111 8.87 -5.02 -5.13
N ALA A 112 8.77 -5.30 -3.84
CA ALA A 112 9.49 -6.41 -3.20
C ALA A 112 9.10 -7.76 -3.80
N ILE A 113 7.80 -8.00 -4.03
CA ILE A 113 7.31 -9.23 -4.66
C ILE A 113 7.86 -9.36 -6.09
N TYR A 114 7.80 -8.28 -6.88
CA TYR A 114 8.28 -8.30 -8.26
C TYR A 114 9.81 -8.44 -8.34
N ALA A 115 10.55 -7.75 -7.48
CA ALA A 115 12.00 -7.89 -7.38
C ALA A 115 12.39 -9.33 -7.04
N LEU A 116 11.68 -9.99 -6.12
CA LEU A 116 11.89 -11.41 -5.80
C LEU A 116 11.64 -12.30 -7.03
N MET A 117 10.55 -12.06 -7.75
CA MET A 117 10.22 -12.78 -8.98
C MET A 117 11.32 -12.60 -10.04
N PHE A 118 11.78 -11.38 -10.28
CA PHE A 118 12.82 -11.07 -11.26
C PHE A 118 14.20 -11.62 -10.86
N ALA A 119 14.50 -11.70 -9.57
CA ALA A 119 15.75 -12.26 -9.06
C ALA A 119 15.81 -13.79 -9.12
N ALA A 120 14.67 -14.48 -9.07
CA ALA A 120 14.63 -15.93 -8.83
C ALA A 120 13.96 -16.77 -9.91
N LEU A 121 13.05 -16.20 -10.71
CA LEU A 121 12.29 -16.94 -11.71
C LEU A 121 12.89 -16.77 -13.11
N ASP A 122 12.86 -17.85 -13.90
CA ASP A 122 13.10 -17.77 -15.34
C ASP A 122 11.89 -17.12 -16.07
N PRO A 123 12.06 -16.64 -17.32
CA PRO A 123 10.99 -15.96 -18.04
C PRO A 123 9.68 -16.74 -18.17
N ALA A 124 9.74 -18.08 -18.29
CA ALA A 124 8.53 -18.88 -18.44
C ALA A 124 7.74 -18.91 -17.12
N ARG A 125 8.42 -19.13 -15.99
CA ARG A 125 7.79 -19.08 -14.66
C ARG A 125 7.34 -17.69 -14.27
N LEU A 126 8.10 -16.65 -14.61
CA LEU A 126 7.72 -15.27 -14.36
C LEU A 126 6.36 -14.95 -14.98
N ARG A 127 6.16 -15.34 -16.23
CA ARG A 127 4.87 -15.18 -16.95
C ARG A 127 3.72 -15.94 -16.30
N GLN A 128 3.98 -17.10 -15.69
CA GLN A 128 2.96 -17.87 -14.98
C GLN A 128 2.45 -17.15 -13.73
N TRP A 129 3.34 -16.45 -13.01
CA TRP A 129 3.01 -15.86 -11.71
C TRP A 129 2.64 -14.38 -11.76
N ILE A 130 3.13 -13.62 -12.75
CA ILE A 130 2.93 -12.16 -12.78
C ILE A 130 1.45 -11.78 -12.95
N ILE A 131 0.69 -12.55 -13.74
CA ILE A 131 -0.74 -12.29 -13.95
C ILE A 131 -1.54 -12.61 -12.68
N PRO A 132 -1.42 -13.79 -12.04
CA PRO A 132 -2.08 -14.05 -10.76
C PRO A 132 -1.77 -13.03 -9.67
N VAL A 133 -0.50 -12.62 -9.52
CA VAL A 133 -0.11 -11.60 -8.54
C VAL A 133 -0.70 -10.23 -8.89
N ALA A 134 -0.72 -9.84 -10.16
CA ALA A 134 -1.37 -8.60 -10.57
C ALA A 134 -2.90 -8.66 -10.34
N ALA A 135 -3.53 -9.78 -10.66
CA ALA A 135 -4.96 -10.00 -10.48
C ALA A 135 -5.36 -9.99 -9.00
N SER A 136 -4.50 -10.52 -8.11
CA SER A 136 -4.81 -10.57 -6.67
C SER A 136 -4.94 -9.18 -6.05
N VAL A 137 -4.21 -8.17 -6.56
CA VAL A 137 -4.38 -6.78 -6.11
C VAL A 137 -5.84 -6.34 -6.29
N TYR A 138 -6.41 -6.54 -7.49
CA TYR A 138 -7.78 -6.15 -7.80
C TYR A 138 -8.82 -7.00 -7.08
N ILE A 139 -8.61 -8.33 -7.05
CA ILE A 139 -9.55 -9.26 -6.41
C ILE A 139 -9.65 -8.94 -4.92
N TYR A 140 -8.52 -8.84 -4.21
CA TYR A 140 -8.55 -8.61 -2.77
C TYR A 140 -8.92 -7.17 -2.41
N SER A 141 -8.55 -6.18 -3.24
CA SER A 141 -9.00 -4.80 -3.03
C SER A 141 -10.52 -4.69 -3.17
N ALA A 142 -11.11 -5.30 -4.19
CA ALA A 142 -12.55 -5.34 -4.35
C ALA A 142 -13.25 -6.12 -3.22
N MET A 143 -12.75 -7.29 -2.86
CA MET A 143 -13.29 -8.11 -1.77
C MET A 143 -13.31 -7.35 -0.44
N GLY A 144 -12.26 -6.58 -0.17
CA GLY A 144 -12.15 -5.74 1.02
C GLY A 144 -13.22 -4.64 1.08
N LYS A 145 -13.67 -4.13 -0.07
CA LYS A 145 -14.67 -3.05 -0.20
C LYS A 145 -16.13 -3.54 -0.18
N PHE A 146 -16.38 -4.85 -0.28
CA PHE A 146 -17.71 -5.42 0.00
C PHE A 146 -17.97 -5.41 1.52
N ASP A 147 -18.11 -4.22 2.07
CA ASP A 147 -18.17 -3.91 3.49
C ASP A 147 -19.17 -2.78 3.75
N PHE A 148 -19.84 -2.82 4.90
CA PHE A 148 -20.79 -1.80 5.32
C PHE A 148 -20.16 -0.40 5.30
N GLN A 149 -18.95 -0.25 5.84
CA GLN A 149 -18.30 1.05 5.93
C GLN A 149 -17.99 1.62 4.55
N PHE A 150 -17.48 0.82 3.62
CA PHE A 150 -17.23 1.29 2.26
C PHE A 150 -18.53 1.79 1.60
N ALA A 151 -19.61 1.02 1.70
CA ALA A 151 -20.86 1.34 1.04
C ALA A 151 -21.54 2.61 1.59
N HIS A 152 -21.24 3.03 2.82
CA HIS A 152 -21.82 4.21 3.47
C HIS A 152 -20.84 5.38 3.66
N THR A 153 -19.56 5.23 3.30
CA THR A 153 -18.54 6.30 3.44
C THR A 153 -17.78 6.51 2.13
N VAL A 154 -16.59 5.92 1.98
CA VAL A 154 -15.69 6.10 0.82
C VAL A 154 -16.37 5.83 -0.52
N GLY A 155 -17.27 4.83 -0.58
CA GLY A 155 -18.05 4.54 -1.79
C GLY A 155 -19.04 5.65 -2.15
N GLN A 156 -19.56 6.38 -1.16
CA GLN A 156 -20.39 7.56 -1.37
C GLN A 156 -19.55 8.75 -1.86
N ASP A 157 -18.33 8.94 -1.33
CA ASP A 157 -17.41 9.97 -1.84
C ASP A 157 -17.06 9.73 -3.31
N PHE A 158 -16.84 8.47 -3.69
CA PHE A 158 -16.60 8.09 -5.09
C PHE A 158 -17.82 8.33 -5.96
N LEU A 159 -19.00 7.96 -5.48
CA LEU A 159 -20.25 8.22 -6.19
C LEU A 159 -20.46 9.72 -6.40
N ALA A 160 -20.20 10.54 -5.38
CA ALA A 160 -20.29 12.00 -5.44
C ALA A 160 -19.29 12.60 -6.43
N ALA A 161 -18.02 12.16 -6.38
CA ALA A 161 -16.99 12.63 -7.30
C ALA A 161 -17.31 12.31 -8.77
N VAL A 162 -17.92 11.14 -9.04
CA VAL A 162 -18.35 10.76 -10.39
C VAL A 162 -19.62 11.49 -10.82
N ALA A 163 -20.57 11.72 -9.91
CA ALA A 163 -21.86 12.33 -10.21
C ALA A 163 -21.78 13.85 -10.42
N ARG A 164 -20.90 14.54 -9.68
CA ARG A 164 -20.80 16.00 -9.65
C ARG A 164 -20.57 16.65 -11.03
N PRO A 165 -19.68 16.14 -11.92
CA PRO A 165 -19.50 16.71 -13.26
C PRO A 165 -20.75 16.65 -14.14
N PHE A 166 -21.69 15.76 -13.85
CA PHE A 166 -22.94 15.61 -14.60
C PHE A 166 -24.12 16.37 -13.98
N GLY A 167 -23.88 17.15 -12.92
CA GLY A 167 -24.92 17.91 -12.22
C GLY A 167 -25.96 17.03 -11.50
N VAL A 168 -25.63 15.76 -11.23
CA VAL A 168 -26.53 14.83 -10.55
C VAL A 168 -26.52 15.13 -9.05
N ASN A 169 -27.68 15.49 -8.50
CA ASN A 169 -27.85 15.67 -7.05
C ASN A 169 -28.08 14.31 -6.38
N LEU A 170 -27.08 13.80 -5.66
CA LEU A 170 -27.19 12.53 -4.94
C LEU A 170 -28.14 12.60 -3.76
N ASP A 171 -28.44 13.77 -3.19
CA ASP A 171 -29.37 13.88 -2.07
C ASP A 171 -30.83 13.65 -2.49
N ALA A 172 -31.12 13.73 -3.78
CA ALA A 172 -32.41 13.35 -4.35
C ALA A 172 -32.56 11.83 -4.54
N ILE A 173 -31.48 11.05 -4.38
CA ILE A 173 -31.49 9.60 -4.53
C ILE A 173 -31.64 8.97 -3.14
N ASP A 174 -32.57 8.03 -3.02
CA ASP A 174 -32.78 7.24 -1.79
C ASP A 174 -31.48 6.60 -1.29
N GLU A 175 -31.29 6.60 0.02
CA GLU A 175 -30.06 6.10 0.67
C GLU A 175 -29.78 4.64 0.31
N THR A 176 -30.80 3.78 0.29
CA THR A 176 -30.65 2.36 -0.06
C THR A 176 -30.14 2.22 -1.49
N MET A 177 -30.65 3.04 -2.42
CA MET A 177 -30.18 3.06 -3.79
C MET A 177 -28.73 3.56 -3.88
N ARG A 178 -28.38 4.64 -3.17
CA ARG A 178 -26.99 5.14 -3.14
C ARG A 178 -26.01 4.10 -2.63
N THR A 179 -26.34 3.38 -1.57
CA THR A 179 -25.52 2.28 -1.02
C THR A 179 -25.34 1.16 -2.05
N ARG A 180 -26.40 0.80 -2.79
CA ARG A 180 -26.32 -0.21 -3.87
C ARG A 180 -25.46 0.29 -5.03
N LEU A 181 -25.58 1.56 -5.42
CA LEU A 181 -24.78 2.17 -6.48
C LEU A 181 -23.29 2.20 -6.10
N ALA A 182 -22.96 2.51 -4.83
CA ALA A 182 -21.58 2.46 -4.35
C ALA A 182 -20.95 1.05 -4.48
N LEU A 183 -21.74 -0.02 -4.36
CA LEU A 183 -21.24 -1.39 -4.53
C LEU A 183 -20.94 -1.78 -6.00
N ILE A 184 -21.32 -0.96 -6.98
CA ILE A 184 -20.95 -1.17 -8.40
C ILE A 184 -19.43 -1.04 -8.58
N PHE A 185 -18.78 -0.13 -7.83
CA PHE A 185 -17.33 0.06 -7.90
C PHE A 185 -16.56 -1.24 -7.58
N PRO A 186 -16.70 -1.85 -6.39
CA PRO A 186 -16.01 -3.11 -6.09
C PRO A 186 -16.52 -4.28 -6.92
N ALA A 187 -17.79 -4.32 -7.34
CA ALA A 187 -18.28 -5.37 -8.23
C ALA A 187 -17.56 -5.35 -9.59
N THR A 188 -17.41 -4.16 -10.18
CA THR A 188 -16.71 -4.00 -11.46
C THR A 188 -15.23 -4.35 -11.33
N GLU A 189 -14.58 -3.89 -10.25
CA GLU A 189 -13.18 -4.20 -9.95
C GLU A 189 -12.96 -5.71 -9.76
N LEU A 190 -13.84 -6.40 -9.02
CA LEU A 190 -13.75 -7.84 -8.79
C LEU A 190 -13.92 -8.62 -10.10
N LEU A 191 -14.94 -8.29 -10.90
CA LEU A 191 -15.20 -8.95 -12.18
C LEU A 191 -14.03 -8.75 -13.14
N ALA A 192 -13.46 -7.53 -13.22
CA ALA A 192 -12.30 -7.26 -14.04
C ALA A 192 -11.05 -8.01 -13.55
N GLY A 193 -10.81 -8.04 -12.22
CA GLY A 193 -9.72 -8.80 -11.61
C GLY A 193 -9.79 -10.30 -11.89
N LEU A 194 -10.97 -10.91 -11.78
CA LEU A 194 -11.20 -12.31 -12.15
C LEU A 194 -11.03 -12.53 -13.66
N ALA A 195 -11.53 -11.61 -14.49
CA ALA A 195 -11.43 -11.68 -15.93
C ALA A 195 -9.97 -11.59 -16.44
N LEU A 196 -9.04 -10.97 -15.70
CA LEU A 196 -7.61 -10.99 -16.03
C LEU A 196 -7.02 -12.42 -16.05
N LEU A 197 -7.56 -13.32 -15.23
CA LEU A 197 -7.13 -14.71 -15.17
C LEU A 197 -7.60 -15.50 -16.41
N ILE A 198 -8.64 -15.01 -17.10
CA ILE A 198 -9.23 -15.67 -18.27
C ILE A 198 -8.61 -15.08 -19.56
N PRO A 199 -7.79 -15.85 -20.30
CA PRO A 199 -6.95 -15.30 -21.39
C PRO A 199 -7.76 -14.66 -22.51
N ARG A 200 -8.93 -15.22 -22.81
CA ARG A 200 -9.81 -14.76 -23.91
C ARG A 200 -10.35 -13.36 -23.68
N ILE A 201 -10.62 -13.00 -22.43
CA ILE A 201 -11.22 -11.70 -22.06
C ILE A 201 -10.24 -10.76 -21.34
N ARG A 202 -9.01 -11.23 -21.08
CA ARG A 202 -7.96 -10.45 -20.41
C ARG A 202 -7.69 -9.08 -21.04
N PRO A 203 -7.60 -8.91 -22.38
CA PRO A 203 -7.39 -7.59 -22.95
C PRO A 203 -8.53 -6.62 -22.64
N ILE A 204 -9.78 -7.10 -22.66
CA ILE A 204 -10.98 -6.31 -22.31
C ILE A 204 -10.91 -5.93 -20.83
N ALA A 205 -10.62 -6.89 -19.95
CA ALA A 205 -10.43 -6.63 -18.52
C ALA A 205 -9.30 -5.62 -18.26
N GLY A 206 -8.20 -5.71 -19.01
CA GLY A 206 -7.08 -4.76 -18.94
C GLY A 206 -7.50 -3.35 -19.34
N VAL A 207 -8.34 -3.19 -20.36
CA VAL A 207 -8.92 -1.89 -20.73
C VAL A 207 -9.78 -1.34 -19.60
N ILE A 208 -10.69 -2.14 -19.04
CA ILE A 208 -11.56 -1.74 -17.92
C ILE A 208 -10.73 -1.28 -16.72
N ILE A 209 -9.70 -2.05 -16.33
CA ILE A 209 -8.80 -1.70 -15.22
C ILE A 209 -8.01 -0.42 -15.50
N THR A 210 -7.56 -0.23 -16.75
CA THR A 210 -6.85 1.00 -17.15
C THR A 210 -7.78 2.22 -17.04
N MET A 211 -9.02 2.10 -17.48
CA MET A 211 -10.03 3.16 -17.33
C MET A 211 -10.33 3.43 -15.85
N MET A 212 -10.48 2.37 -15.04
CA MET A 212 -10.69 2.49 -13.60
C MET A 212 -9.57 3.29 -12.93
N HIS A 213 -8.30 2.99 -13.21
CA HIS A 213 -7.19 3.77 -12.66
C HIS A 213 -7.12 5.21 -13.17
N ALA A 214 -7.47 5.45 -14.43
CA ALA A 214 -7.59 6.82 -14.93
C ALA A 214 -8.66 7.61 -14.16
N THR A 215 -9.80 6.98 -13.88
CA THR A 215 -10.85 7.56 -13.02
C THR A 215 -10.37 7.78 -11.59
N LEU A 216 -9.63 6.82 -11.00
CA LEU A 216 -9.05 7.00 -9.66
C LEU A 216 -8.04 8.16 -9.62
N ILE A 217 -7.20 8.33 -10.66
CA ILE A 217 -6.30 9.49 -10.74
C ILE A 217 -7.10 10.79 -10.84
N ALA A 218 -8.20 10.83 -11.58
CA ALA A 218 -9.05 12.01 -11.67
C ALA A 218 -9.73 12.34 -10.32
N ILE A 219 -10.25 11.34 -9.61
CA ILE A 219 -10.95 11.49 -8.32
C ILE A 219 -9.98 11.80 -7.17
N LEU A 220 -8.87 11.08 -7.10
CA LEU A 220 -7.89 11.20 -6.02
C LEU A 220 -6.91 12.35 -6.28
N GLY A 221 -6.80 12.80 -7.52
CA GLY A 221 -5.89 13.87 -7.92
C GLY A 221 -6.30 15.25 -7.40
N PRO A 222 -5.55 16.29 -7.79
CA PRO A 222 -5.76 17.67 -7.32
C PRO A 222 -7.10 18.28 -7.74
N TRP A 223 -7.83 17.62 -8.65
CA TRP A 223 -9.14 18.08 -9.10
C TRP A 223 -10.29 17.68 -8.16
N SER A 224 -10.04 16.81 -7.18
CA SER A 224 -11.09 16.35 -6.26
C SER A 224 -10.56 16.14 -4.84
N LEU A 225 -9.99 14.97 -4.50
CA LEU A 225 -9.65 14.65 -3.10
C LEU A 225 -8.22 15.04 -2.68
N ASP A 226 -7.38 15.51 -3.62
CA ASP A 226 -6.00 15.98 -3.38
C ASP A 226 -5.15 15.02 -2.52
N HIS A 227 -5.18 13.73 -2.87
CA HIS A 227 -4.42 12.69 -2.19
C HIS A 227 -2.91 12.74 -2.52
N SER A 228 -2.13 11.91 -1.80
CA SER A 228 -0.67 11.88 -1.95
C SER A 228 -0.18 11.54 -3.36
N LEU A 229 0.89 12.23 -3.79
CA LEU A 229 1.54 12.00 -5.08
C LEU A 229 2.00 10.53 -5.27
N GLY A 230 2.38 9.86 -4.18
CA GLY A 230 2.73 8.43 -4.22
C GLY A 230 1.57 7.56 -4.68
N VAL A 231 0.35 7.84 -4.22
CA VAL A 231 -0.87 7.10 -4.62
C VAL A 231 -1.18 7.34 -6.10
N LEU A 232 -1.08 8.58 -6.58
CA LEU A 232 -1.32 8.91 -7.99
C LEU A 232 -0.28 8.24 -8.91
N THR A 233 1.00 8.31 -8.51
CA THR A 233 2.10 7.68 -9.25
C THR A 233 1.95 6.17 -9.31
N TRP A 234 1.48 5.54 -8.23
CA TRP A 234 1.24 4.11 -8.22
C TRP A 234 0.05 3.70 -9.08
N ASN A 235 -1.04 4.48 -9.11
CA ASN A 235 -2.13 4.23 -10.06
C ASN A 235 -1.64 4.31 -11.52
N ALA A 236 -0.78 5.28 -11.85
CA ALA A 236 -0.16 5.36 -13.18
C ALA A 236 0.75 4.16 -13.47
N ALA A 237 1.50 3.66 -12.47
CA ALA A 237 2.28 2.43 -12.58
C ALA A 237 1.41 1.21 -12.86
N LEU A 238 0.24 1.09 -12.20
CA LEU A 238 -0.71 -0.01 -12.43
C LEU A 238 -1.36 0.07 -13.82
N MET A 239 -1.64 1.27 -14.33
CA MET A 239 -2.06 1.46 -15.74
C MET A 239 -0.98 0.97 -16.70
N PHE A 240 0.27 1.38 -16.50
CA PHE A 240 1.40 0.95 -17.32
C PHE A 240 1.57 -0.58 -17.31
N GLN A 241 1.56 -1.20 -16.12
CA GLN A 241 1.64 -2.65 -15.96
C GLN A 241 0.52 -3.37 -16.69
N THR A 242 -0.71 -2.90 -16.51
CA THR A 242 -1.91 -3.49 -17.11
C THR A 242 -1.85 -3.39 -18.63
N TYR A 243 -1.52 -2.22 -19.16
CA TYR A 243 -1.33 -2.03 -20.59
C TYR A 243 -0.26 -2.98 -21.14
N TRP A 244 0.88 -3.10 -20.46
CA TRP A 244 2.00 -3.93 -20.92
C TRP A 244 1.64 -5.41 -21.00
N TRP A 245 1.15 -5.99 -19.90
CA TRP A 245 0.95 -7.44 -19.76
C TRP A 245 -0.41 -7.93 -20.26
N MET A 246 -1.44 -7.08 -20.25
CA MET A 246 -2.82 -7.50 -20.52
C MET A 246 -3.31 -7.07 -21.90
N ILE A 247 -2.86 -5.91 -22.39
CA ILE A 247 -3.35 -5.30 -23.65
C ILE A 247 -2.33 -5.49 -24.79
N ARG A 248 -1.12 -4.95 -24.64
CA ARG A 248 -0.12 -4.89 -25.73
C ARG A 248 0.50 -6.26 -26.04
N ARG A 249 0.77 -7.06 -25.00
CA ARG A 249 1.47 -8.34 -25.11
C ARG A 249 0.75 -9.42 -24.26
N PRO A 250 -0.50 -9.78 -24.58
CA PRO A 250 -1.22 -10.77 -23.80
C PRO A 250 -0.43 -12.09 -23.79
N ILE A 251 -0.02 -12.54 -22.61
CA ILE A 251 0.73 -13.79 -22.43
C ILE A 251 -0.17 -14.97 -22.86
N PRO A 252 0.23 -15.80 -23.85
CA PRO A 252 -0.52 -17.01 -24.21
C PRO A 252 -0.55 -18.02 -23.06
N THR A 253 -1.68 -18.72 -22.87
CA THR A 253 -1.83 -19.71 -21.79
C THR A 253 -1.26 -21.09 -22.07
N ASN A 254 -0.92 -21.39 -23.31
CA ASN A 254 -0.33 -22.68 -23.64
C ASN A 254 1.15 -22.66 -23.26
N PHE A 255 1.42 -22.96 -21.99
CA PHE A 255 2.75 -23.29 -21.47
C PHE A 255 3.11 -24.73 -21.82
N THR A 256 2.88 -25.14 -23.06
CA THR A 256 3.63 -26.28 -23.60
C THR A 256 4.99 -25.71 -24.00
N ASP A 257 6.01 -26.03 -23.20
CA ASP A 257 7.38 -25.81 -23.62
C ASP A 257 7.52 -26.42 -25.02
N VAL A 258 7.98 -25.63 -25.99
CA VAL A 258 8.09 -26.01 -27.41
C VAL A 258 8.96 -27.28 -27.58
N ASN A 259 9.65 -27.71 -26.52
CA ASN A 259 10.44 -28.94 -26.47
C ASN A 259 10.01 -29.98 -25.41
N GLY A 260 8.92 -29.78 -24.65
CA GLY A 260 8.45 -30.73 -23.63
C GLY A 260 9.41 -31.03 -22.47
N LYS A 261 10.57 -30.37 -22.40
CA LYS A 261 11.60 -30.60 -21.38
C LYS A 261 11.34 -29.70 -20.17
N LYS A 262 10.80 -30.28 -19.09
CA LYS A 262 10.73 -29.60 -17.79
C LYS A 262 12.13 -29.10 -17.41
N GLN A 263 12.36 -27.78 -17.44
CA GLN A 263 13.59 -27.23 -16.88
C GLN A 263 13.65 -27.56 -15.38
N PRO A 264 14.79 -28.05 -14.86
CA PRO A 264 14.92 -28.39 -13.47
C PRO A 264 14.64 -27.17 -12.58
N SER A 265 13.74 -27.32 -11.61
CA SER A 265 13.48 -26.30 -10.61
C SER A 265 14.70 -26.13 -9.71
N THR A 266 15.24 -24.93 -9.63
CA THR A 266 16.25 -24.60 -8.60
C THR A 266 15.55 -24.40 -7.25
N HIS A 267 16.23 -24.67 -6.13
CA HIS A 267 15.68 -24.41 -4.77
C HIS A 267 15.17 -22.97 -4.59
N ARG A 268 15.86 -21.98 -5.19
CA ARG A 268 15.45 -20.57 -5.18
C ARG A 268 14.09 -20.35 -5.84
N SER A 269 13.83 -21.04 -6.95
CA SER A 269 12.54 -20.96 -7.66
C SER A 269 11.40 -21.56 -6.84
N VAL A 270 11.67 -22.60 -6.05
CA VAL A 270 10.68 -23.24 -5.17
C VAL A 270 10.31 -22.31 -4.03
N LEU A 271 11.30 -21.77 -3.32
CA LEU A 271 11.08 -20.81 -2.23
C LEU A 271 10.29 -19.59 -2.72
N THR A 272 10.67 -19.03 -3.87
CA THR A 272 9.96 -17.90 -4.47
C THR A 272 8.51 -18.24 -4.81
N THR A 273 8.27 -19.44 -5.34
CA THR A 273 6.91 -19.92 -5.63
C THR A 273 6.09 -20.07 -4.34
N MET A 274 6.68 -20.56 -3.25
CA MET A 274 6.02 -20.65 -1.94
C MET A 274 5.66 -19.27 -1.40
N VAL A 275 6.57 -18.29 -1.49
CA VAL A 275 6.31 -16.91 -1.07
C VAL A 275 5.18 -16.30 -1.91
N ILE A 276 5.18 -16.50 -3.23
CA ILE A 276 4.09 -16.05 -4.09
C ILE A 276 2.77 -16.73 -3.71
N GLY A 277 2.79 -18.04 -3.45
CA GLY A 277 1.62 -18.77 -2.94
C GLY A 277 1.09 -18.16 -1.64
N LEU A 278 1.97 -17.77 -0.71
CA LEU A 278 1.60 -17.06 0.50
C LEU A 278 0.98 -15.70 0.19
N VAL A 279 1.59 -14.89 -0.67
CA VAL A 279 1.05 -13.58 -1.11
C VAL A 279 -0.34 -13.70 -1.73
N LEU A 280 -0.61 -14.82 -2.42
CA LEU A 280 -1.91 -15.07 -3.04
C LEU A 280 -2.95 -15.60 -2.08
N ILE A 281 -2.58 -16.19 -0.94
CA ILE A 281 -3.52 -16.87 -0.02
C ILE A 281 -3.69 -16.10 1.30
N ALA A 282 -2.60 -15.56 1.85
CA ALA A 282 -2.59 -14.84 3.12
C ALA A 282 -3.57 -13.66 3.19
N PRO A 283 -3.85 -12.89 2.12
CA PRO A 283 -4.87 -11.85 2.16
C PRO A 283 -6.27 -12.34 2.59
N LEU A 284 -6.59 -13.63 2.42
CA LEU A 284 -7.84 -14.21 2.92
C LEU A 284 -7.95 -14.15 4.45
N THR A 285 -6.83 -14.02 5.17
CA THR A 285 -6.80 -14.00 6.63
C THR A 285 -6.78 -12.62 7.27
N GLU A 286 -6.86 -11.57 6.44
CA GLU A 286 -6.86 -10.17 6.87
C GLU A 286 -7.90 -9.85 7.94
N ARG A 287 -9.13 -10.33 7.75
CA ARG A 287 -10.25 -10.09 8.67
C ARG A 287 -10.09 -10.76 10.03
N TRP A 288 -9.21 -11.75 10.15
CA TRP A 288 -8.85 -12.35 11.44
C TRP A 288 -7.64 -11.67 12.08
N GLY A 289 -7.13 -10.58 11.49
CA GLY A 289 -5.96 -9.84 11.98
C GLY A 289 -4.63 -10.58 11.80
N VAL A 290 -4.61 -11.67 11.03
CA VAL A 290 -3.39 -12.49 10.81
C VAL A 290 -2.50 -11.86 9.74
N TRP A 291 -3.10 -11.24 8.72
CA TRP A 291 -2.37 -10.53 7.67
C TRP A 291 -2.75 -9.05 7.68
N ASP A 292 -1.79 -8.19 7.39
CA ASP A 292 -2.01 -6.76 7.42
C ASP A 292 -2.92 -6.29 6.29
N HIS A 293 -3.67 -5.23 6.58
CA HIS A 293 -4.64 -4.66 5.67
C HIS A 293 -4.04 -4.27 4.29
N TRP A 294 -2.93 -3.53 4.28
CA TRP A 294 -2.26 -3.15 3.02
C TRP A 294 -1.57 -4.33 2.33
N LEU A 295 -0.98 -5.26 3.10
CA LEU A 295 -0.37 -6.47 2.54
C LEU A 295 -1.41 -7.46 2.00
N SER A 296 -2.67 -7.28 2.39
CA SER A 296 -3.83 -7.98 1.86
C SER A 296 -4.45 -7.30 0.65
N TRP A 297 -3.86 -6.21 0.15
CA TRP A 297 -4.41 -5.38 -0.93
C TRP A 297 -5.80 -4.80 -0.64
N SER A 298 -6.21 -4.67 0.63
CA SER A 298 -7.53 -4.14 1.02
C SER A 298 -7.63 -2.60 0.86
N LEU A 299 -7.15 -2.08 -0.26
CA LEU A 299 -6.95 -0.65 -0.52
C LEU A 299 -8.28 0.10 -0.56
N TYR A 300 -8.28 1.33 -0.02
CA TYR A 300 -9.46 2.19 0.09
C TYR A 300 -10.63 1.55 0.84
N SER A 301 -10.33 0.58 1.70
CA SER A 301 -11.35 -0.05 2.52
C SER A 301 -11.27 0.44 3.96
N PRO A 302 -12.29 1.16 4.47
CA PRO A 302 -12.20 1.88 5.74
C PRO A 302 -12.24 0.99 6.98
N HIS A 303 -12.36 -0.34 6.89
CA HIS A 303 -12.64 -1.24 8.02
C HIS A 303 -11.46 -1.54 8.95
N THR A 304 -10.32 -0.87 8.78
CA THR A 304 -9.10 -1.15 9.55
C THR A 304 -9.23 -0.85 11.04
N SER A 305 -8.46 -1.58 11.84
CA SER A 305 -8.15 -1.13 13.19
C SER A 305 -7.36 0.18 13.13
N ARG A 306 -7.55 1.05 14.12
CA ARG A 306 -6.89 2.36 14.18
C ARG A 306 -6.76 2.87 15.61
N VAL A 307 -5.92 3.87 15.77
CA VAL A 307 -5.74 4.63 17.02
C VAL A 307 -5.98 6.10 16.70
N ASP A 308 -6.90 6.70 17.44
CA ASP A 308 -7.04 8.16 17.48
C ASP A 308 -6.37 8.65 18.77
N ILE A 309 -5.62 9.76 18.70
CA ILE A 309 -4.98 10.34 19.87
C ILE A 309 -5.51 11.73 20.16
N GLN A 310 -5.62 12.03 21.45
CA GLN A 310 -6.05 13.33 21.93
C GLN A 310 -5.08 13.83 22.99
N VAL A 311 -4.87 15.14 22.99
CA VAL A 311 -4.00 15.84 23.92
C VAL A 311 -4.85 16.84 24.70
N HIS A 312 -4.62 16.93 26.01
CA HIS A 312 -5.37 17.86 26.85
C HIS A 312 -4.78 19.28 26.76
N ASP A 313 -5.64 20.29 26.80
CA ASP A 313 -5.25 21.70 26.63
C ASP A 313 -4.22 22.18 27.66
N SER A 314 -4.20 21.60 28.86
CA SER A 314 -3.20 21.89 29.91
C SER A 314 -1.75 21.69 29.44
N ALA A 315 -1.52 20.81 28.46
CA ALA A 315 -0.18 20.51 27.97
C ALA A 315 0.23 21.33 26.75
N THR A 316 -0.71 22.02 26.09
CA THR A 316 -0.45 22.72 24.82
C THR A 316 0.62 23.80 24.94
N SER A 317 0.72 24.50 26.08
CA SER A 317 1.74 25.52 26.33
C SER A 317 3.17 24.99 26.43
N ALA A 318 3.34 23.68 26.64
CA ALA A 318 4.64 23.03 26.75
C ALA A 318 5.05 22.30 25.46
N MET A 319 4.16 22.23 24.46
CA MET A 319 4.38 21.54 23.20
C MET A 319 5.00 22.45 22.14
N ASN A 320 5.54 21.84 21.08
CA ASN A 320 6.00 22.58 19.91
C ASN A 320 4.81 23.29 19.21
N GLU A 321 4.98 24.57 18.85
CA GLU A 321 3.98 25.38 18.13
C GLU A 321 3.47 24.70 16.85
N ASP A 322 4.34 24.03 16.10
CA ASP A 322 3.96 23.30 14.89
C ASP A 322 2.93 22.20 15.19
N ILE A 323 3.12 21.47 16.29
CA ILE A 323 2.22 20.40 16.73
C ILE A 323 0.91 20.98 17.26
N VAL A 324 0.97 22.07 18.03
CA VAL A 324 -0.23 22.76 18.53
C VAL A 324 -1.10 23.26 17.37
N SER A 325 -0.49 23.76 16.29
CA SER A 325 -1.20 24.22 15.09
C SER A 325 -1.93 23.10 14.34
N MET A 326 -1.52 21.84 14.52
CA MET A 326 -2.15 20.68 13.91
C MET A 326 -3.34 20.14 14.70
N LEU A 327 -3.48 20.49 15.98
CA LEU A 327 -4.58 20.01 16.81
C LEU A 327 -5.93 20.47 16.26
N GLU A 328 -6.88 19.55 16.16
CA GLU A 328 -8.25 19.85 15.77
C GLU A 328 -8.95 20.72 16.82
N ALA A 329 -10.08 21.33 16.47
CA ALA A 329 -10.86 22.11 17.43
C ALA A 329 -11.43 21.21 18.53
N ASP A 330 -11.60 21.76 19.73
CA ASP A 330 -12.32 21.11 20.81
C ASP A 330 -13.83 21.28 20.58
N ASP A 331 -14.41 20.36 19.80
CA ASP A 331 -15.81 20.44 19.35
C ASP A 331 -16.82 20.15 20.48
N ASP A 332 -16.43 19.37 21.50
CA ASP A 332 -17.28 19.02 22.65
C ASP A 332 -16.95 19.80 23.94
N ASN A 333 -15.93 20.65 23.88
CA ASN A 333 -15.49 21.55 24.95
C ASN A 333 -15.10 20.76 26.22
N ASP A 334 -14.50 19.57 26.04
CA ASP A 334 -14.04 18.68 27.11
C ASP A 334 -12.55 18.88 27.47
N GLY A 335 -11.87 19.79 26.77
CA GLY A 335 -10.45 20.11 26.93
C GLY A 335 -9.50 19.15 26.20
N TRP A 336 -10.01 18.15 25.47
CA TRP A 336 -9.21 17.19 24.72
C TRP A 336 -9.27 17.42 23.23
N ARG A 337 -8.14 17.78 22.65
CA ARG A 337 -8.03 18.06 21.22
C ARG A 337 -7.44 16.89 20.47
N THR A 338 -8.08 16.50 19.37
CA THR A 338 -7.61 15.41 18.51
C THR A 338 -6.34 15.82 17.78
N PHE A 339 -5.33 14.95 17.80
CA PHE A 339 -4.13 15.10 16.99
C PHE A 339 -4.24 14.22 15.73
N PRO A 340 -4.23 14.81 14.52
CA PRO A 340 -4.52 14.09 13.29
C PRO A 340 -3.29 13.31 12.79
N LEU A 341 -3.06 12.10 13.32
CA LEU A 341 -1.93 11.22 12.92
C LEU A 341 -1.81 11.04 11.40
N SER A 342 -2.94 10.88 10.70
CA SER A 342 -2.98 10.72 9.25
C SER A 342 -2.43 11.94 8.51
N ARG A 343 -2.77 13.15 8.97
CA ARG A 343 -2.26 14.40 8.41
C ARG A 343 -0.78 14.58 8.74
N TRP A 344 -0.38 14.31 9.97
CA TRP A 344 1.03 14.36 10.36
C TRP A 344 1.90 13.44 9.49
N ALA A 345 1.44 12.21 9.22
CA ALA A 345 2.13 11.27 8.32
C ALA A 345 2.24 11.80 6.88
N LEU A 346 1.16 12.38 6.34
CA LEU A 346 1.17 12.97 4.99
C LEU A 346 2.12 14.16 4.90
N ASP A 347 2.07 15.08 5.86
CA ASP A 347 2.89 16.29 5.88
C ASP A 347 4.39 15.95 6.06
N SER A 348 4.68 14.99 6.95
CA SER A 348 6.05 14.61 7.31
C SER A 348 6.69 13.66 6.31
N ARG A 349 5.95 12.64 5.85
CA ARG A 349 6.48 11.53 5.04
C ARG A 349 5.98 11.51 3.60
N GLY A 350 4.99 12.34 3.25
CA GLY A 350 4.39 12.38 1.92
C GLY A 350 3.52 11.16 1.60
N VAL A 351 3.18 10.35 2.61
CA VAL A 351 2.43 9.09 2.44
C VAL A 351 1.42 8.89 3.57
N PRO A 352 0.32 8.16 3.34
CA PRO A 352 -0.65 7.87 4.39
C PRO A 352 -0.02 7.09 5.55
N VAL A 353 -0.57 7.26 6.76
CA VAL A 353 -0.19 6.49 7.94
C VAL A 353 -0.44 4.99 7.72
N TYR A 354 0.43 4.12 8.25
CA TYR A 354 0.23 2.67 8.13
C TYR A 354 -1.07 2.25 8.85
N PRO A 355 -1.99 1.52 8.21
CA PRO A 355 -3.37 1.38 8.69
C PRO A 355 -3.49 0.14 9.58
N GLN A 356 -2.72 0.15 10.67
CA GLN A 356 -2.75 -0.89 11.68
C GLN A 356 -2.66 -0.25 13.05
N SER A 357 -3.60 -0.59 13.93
CA SER A 357 -3.63 -0.05 15.28
C SER A 357 -2.33 -0.26 16.05
N ARG A 358 -1.63 -1.40 15.87
CA ARG A 358 -0.34 -1.64 16.53
C ARG A 358 0.74 -0.63 16.14
N TYR A 359 0.80 -0.24 14.86
CA TYR A 359 1.73 0.76 14.37
C TYR A 359 1.33 2.14 14.87
N GLN A 360 0.04 2.47 14.79
CA GLN A 360 -0.47 3.78 15.21
C GLN A 360 -0.37 3.98 16.72
N LEU A 361 -0.51 2.91 17.51
CA LEU A 361 -0.28 2.93 18.96
C LEU A 361 1.20 3.18 19.28
N ASP A 362 2.11 2.53 18.55
CA ASP A 362 3.55 2.77 18.71
C ASP A 362 3.94 4.19 18.31
N LEU A 363 3.38 4.70 17.21
CA LEU A 363 3.54 6.08 16.79
C LEU A 363 3.00 7.05 17.84
N ALA A 364 1.83 6.78 18.42
CA ALA A 364 1.25 7.56 19.51
C ALA A 364 2.13 7.59 20.76
N ILE A 365 2.72 6.44 21.13
CA ILE A 365 3.64 6.32 22.26
C ILE A 365 4.90 7.15 22.02
N GLU A 366 5.50 7.08 20.82
CA GLU A 366 6.69 7.88 20.49
C GLU A 366 6.36 9.37 20.41
N PHE A 367 5.22 9.74 19.84
CA PHE A 367 4.71 11.12 19.86
C PHE A 367 4.62 11.65 21.29
N ALA A 368 3.94 10.92 22.19
CA ALA A 368 3.77 11.36 23.58
C ALA A 368 5.11 11.52 24.30
N LYS A 369 6.06 10.59 24.07
CA LYS A 369 7.43 10.70 24.62
C LYS A 369 8.16 11.94 24.11
N GLN A 370 8.12 12.20 22.80
CA GLN A 370 8.78 13.36 22.19
C GLN A 370 8.21 14.68 22.73
N GLN A 371 6.90 14.74 22.99
CA GLN A 371 6.23 15.92 23.53
C GLN A 371 6.21 15.98 25.07
N GLY A 372 6.82 15.01 25.77
CA GLY A 372 6.84 14.99 27.24
C GLY A 372 5.47 14.76 27.90
N LEU A 373 4.52 14.15 27.19
CA LEU A 373 3.16 13.90 27.66
C LEU A 373 3.08 12.59 28.45
N ASP A 374 2.72 12.67 29.74
CA ASP A 374 2.47 11.49 30.58
C ASP A 374 0.97 11.25 30.79
N ARG A 375 0.27 12.18 31.44
CA ARG A 375 -1.17 12.07 31.75
C ARG A 375 -2.07 12.89 30.83
N ASP A 376 -1.51 13.92 30.21
CA ASP A 376 -2.22 14.86 29.34
C ASP A 376 -2.40 14.33 27.90
N VAL A 377 -2.40 13.00 27.75
CA VAL A 377 -2.59 12.31 26.47
C VAL A 377 -3.54 11.13 26.69
N ARG A 378 -4.45 10.89 25.74
CA ARG A 378 -5.29 9.68 25.72
C ARG A 378 -5.38 9.13 24.31
N ALA A 379 -5.53 7.82 24.21
CA ALA A 379 -5.67 7.13 22.93
C ALA A 379 -6.97 6.32 22.88
N SER A 380 -7.64 6.36 21.74
CA SER A 380 -8.83 5.57 21.43
C SER A 380 -8.42 4.40 20.53
N LEU A 381 -8.26 3.21 21.10
CA LEU A 381 -7.98 2.01 20.33
C LEU A 381 -9.29 1.46 19.75
N GLN A 382 -9.38 1.39 18.43
CA GLN A 382 -10.57 0.91 17.72
C GLN A 382 -10.27 -0.40 16.99
N SER A 383 -11.13 -1.40 17.18
CA SER A 383 -11.07 -2.65 16.44
C SER A 383 -11.46 -2.46 14.97
N MET A 384 -11.24 -3.50 14.16
CA MET A 384 -11.78 -3.54 12.79
C MET A 384 -13.30 -3.46 12.85
N SER A 385 -13.94 -2.77 11.89
CA SER A 385 -15.40 -2.77 11.85
C SER A 385 -15.97 -4.11 11.44
N ASN A 386 -17.08 -4.47 12.06
CA ASN A 386 -17.91 -5.57 11.60
C ASN A 386 -18.36 -5.31 10.16
N ARG A 387 -18.20 -6.34 9.31
CA ARG A 387 -18.45 -6.25 7.87
C ARG A 387 -19.88 -5.85 7.51
N TRP A 388 -20.85 -6.23 8.33
CA TRP A 388 -22.27 -6.12 8.03
C TRP A 388 -22.91 -4.93 8.72
N THR A 389 -22.48 -4.62 9.94
CA THR A 389 -23.08 -3.56 10.76
C THR A 389 -22.23 -2.29 10.83
N GLY A 390 -20.96 -2.36 10.44
CA GLY A 390 -20.01 -1.27 10.56
C GLY A 390 -19.55 -0.96 12.00
N THR A 391 -20.10 -1.65 13.01
CA THR A 391 -19.80 -1.41 14.43
C THR A 391 -18.37 -1.80 14.79
N ARG A 392 -17.78 -1.11 15.76
CA ARG A 392 -16.41 -1.34 16.26
C ARG A 392 -16.39 -1.35 17.77
N ASP A 393 -15.47 -2.13 18.33
CA ASP A 393 -15.12 -2.02 19.74
C ASP A 393 -14.15 -0.87 19.90
N ARG A 394 -14.37 -0.05 20.93
CA ARG A 394 -13.52 1.09 21.27
C ARG A 394 -13.05 0.95 22.72
N LYS A 395 -11.75 1.10 22.93
CA LYS A 395 -11.14 1.14 24.26
C LYS A 395 -10.31 2.41 24.41
N TRP A 396 -10.65 3.20 25.43
CA TRP A 396 -9.85 4.36 25.81
C TRP A 396 -8.67 3.94 26.69
N LEU A 397 -7.51 4.55 26.44
CA LEU A 397 -6.26 4.36 27.16
C LEU A 397 -5.84 5.73 27.69
N GLY A 398 -5.86 5.91 29.01
CA GLY A 398 -5.50 7.14 29.69
C GLY A 398 -4.00 7.20 29.97
N GLY A 399 -3.32 8.18 29.38
CA GLY A 399 -1.90 8.43 29.59
C GLY A 399 -0.96 7.42 28.94
N LEU A 400 0.33 7.76 28.98
CA LEU A 400 1.42 7.01 28.37
C LEU A 400 1.59 5.61 28.98
N ALA A 401 1.34 5.47 30.27
CA ALA A 401 1.44 4.18 30.97
C ALA A 401 0.44 3.15 30.44
N GLU A 402 -0.82 3.53 30.24
CA GLU A 402 -1.85 2.61 29.71
C GLU A 402 -1.61 2.28 28.24
N MET A 403 -1.17 3.24 27.43
CA MET A 403 -0.78 3.01 26.04
C MET A 403 0.34 1.96 25.94
N LYS A 404 1.40 2.11 26.74
CA LYS A 404 2.51 1.13 26.80
C LYS A 404 2.06 -0.24 27.28
N LYS A 405 1.11 -0.31 28.22
CA LYS A 405 0.54 -1.58 28.69
C LYS A 405 -0.25 -2.27 27.57
N ALA A 406 -1.02 -1.52 26.79
CA ALA A 406 -1.81 -2.05 25.68
C ALA A 406 -0.94 -2.61 24.54
N LYS A 407 0.27 -2.09 24.32
CA LYS A 407 1.24 -2.61 23.34
C LYS A 407 1.67 -4.06 23.62
N ASN A 408 1.70 -4.47 24.88
CA ASN A 408 2.21 -5.80 25.30
C ASN A 408 1.16 -6.92 25.19
N TYR A 409 -0.02 -6.63 24.63
CA TYR A 409 -1.08 -7.57 24.30
C TYR A 409 -1.24 -7.64 22.78
#